data_AF-A0A1F5C9M9-F1
#
_entry.id   AF-A0A1F5C9M9-F1
#
_cell.length_a   1.000
_cell.length_b   1.000
_cell.length_c   1.000
_cell.angle_alpha   90.00
_cell.angle_beta   90.00
_cell.angle_gamma   90.00
#
_symmetry.space_group_name_H-M   'P 1'
#
loop_
_entity.id
_entity.type
_entity.pdbx_description
1 polymer ?
#
loop_
_entity_poly.entity_id
_entity_poly.type
_entity_poly.pdbx_seq_one_letter_code
_entity_poly.pdbx_strand_id
1 'polypeptide(L)' 'MDMIVIDLSQVAGARVGDVVTVIGRDGRDEITVYEVAGRAGVSHYEFLTRLNPLIQKFITS' A
#
# COMPACT_ATOMS: atom_id res chain seq x y z
N MET A 1 0.08 -8.46 -14.23
CA MET A 1 0.78 -7.16 -14.16
C MET A 1 1.11 -6.97 -12.70
N ASP A 2 2.40 -6.85 -12.40
CA ASP A 2 2.92 -7.16 -11.06
C ASP A 2 3.86 -6.04 -10.55
N MET A 3 3.79 -4.87 -11.18
CA MET A 3 4.65 -3.72 -10.90
C MET A 3 3.88 -2.41 -10.93
N ILE A 4 4.20 -1.53 -9.98
CA ILE A 4 3.79 -0.12 -9.95
C ILE A 4 5.04 0.75 -9.92
N VAL A 5 4.93 1.99 -10.39
CA VAL A 5 6.03 2.98 -10.37
C VAL A 5 5.57 4.18 -9.58
N ILE A 6 6.44 4.70 -8.72
CA ILE A 6 6.21 5.90 -7.91
C ILE A 6 7.33 6.92 -8.15
N ASP A 7 6.99 8.20 -8.11
CA ASP A 7 7.96 9.28 -8.22
C ASP A 7 8.65 9.50 -6.86
N LEU A 8 9.97 9.34 -6.83
CA LEU A 8 10.81 9.52 -5.64
C LEU A 8 11.65 10.81 -5.71
N SER A 9 11.41 11.70 -6.68
CA SER A 9 12.21 12.91 -6.90
C SER A 9 12.29 13.84 -5.68
N GLN A 10 11.33 13.75 -4.76
CA GLN A 10 11.27 14.53 -3.52
C GLN A 10 11.69 13.75 -2.26
N VAL A 11 12.06 12.46 -2.40
CA VAL A 11 12.47 11.60 -1.28
C VAL A 11 13.98 11.44 -1.30
N ALA A 12 14.66 12.23 -0.47
CA ALA A 12 16.12 12.14 -0.35
C ALA A 12 16.54 10.83 0.33
N GLY A 13 17.47 10.10 -0.27
CA GLY A 13 18.12 8.95 0.35
C GLY A 13 17.37 7.62 0.23
N ALA A 14 16.33 7.52 -0.61
CA ALA A 14 15.68 6.25 -0.95
C ALA A 14 16.66 5.27 -1.62
N ARG A 15 16.56 3.99 -1.28
CA ARG A 15 17.46 2.91 -1.73
C ARG A 15 16.69 1.68 -2.16
N VAL A 16 17.37 0.85 -2.95
CA VAL A 16 16.86 -0.48 -3.30
C VAL A 16 16.74 -1.31 -2.02
N GLY A 17 15.57 -1.90 -1.81
CA GLY A 17 15.26 -2.71 -0.63
C GLY A 17 14.54 -1.95 0.48
N ASP A 18 14.36 -0.63 0.35
CA ASP A 18 13.55 0.13 1.31
C ASP A 18 12.10 -0.35 1.30
N VAL A 19 11.51 -0.40 2.50
CA VAL A 19 10.10 -0.79 2.68
C VAL A 19 9.19 0.34 2.24
N VAL A 20 8.16 0.01 1.47
CA VAL A 20 7.12 0.95 1.05
C VAL A 20 5.77 0.49 1.58
N THR A 21 5.12 1.35 2.36
CA THR A 21 3.76 1.11 2.87
C THR A 21 2.74 1.60 1.84
N VAL A 22 2.04 0.68 1.16
CA VAL A 22 0.99 1.03 0.19
C VAL A 22 -0.34 1.34 0.90
N ILE A 23 -0.66 0.59 1.95
CA ILE A 23 -1.81 0.78 2.84
C ILE A 23 -1.36 0.44 4.25
N GLY A 24 -1.62 1.32 5.21
CA GLY A 24 -1.19 1.17 6.59
C GLY A 24 -0.46 2.41 7.09
N ARG A 25 0.20 2.25 8.24
CA ARG A 25 0.90 3.32 8.95
C ARG A 25 2.39 3.11 8.88
N ASP A 26 3.12 4.18 8.61
CA ASP A 26 4.57 4.24 8.71
C ASP A 26 4.98 5.51 9.47
N GLY A 27 5.57 5.33 10.66
CA GLY A 27 5.86 6.43 11.57
C GLY A 27 4.62 7.24 11.96
N ARG A 28 4.54 8.48 11.48
CA ARG A 28 3.41 9.40 11.73
C ARG A 28 2.41 9.48 10.58
N ASP A 29 2.78 8.95 9.42
CA ASP A 29 1.97 9.00 8.22
C ASP A 29 1.13 7.73 8.11
N GLU A 30 -0.06 7.86 7.55
CA GLU A 30 -1.00 6.75 7.40
C GLU A 30 -1.77 6.87 6.09
N ILE A 31 -1.78 5.78 5.32
CA ILE A 31 -2.62 5.62 4.13
C ILE A 31 -3.72 4.63 4.49
N THR A 32 -4.93 5.13 4.71
CA THR A 32 -6.05 4.28 5.10
C THR A 32 -6.64 3.55 3.89
N VAL A 33 -7.20 2.35 4.12
CA VAL A 33 -7.91 1.63 3.06
C VAL A 33 -9.12 2.41 2.53
N TYR A 34 -9.76 3.24 3.37
CA TYR A 34 -10.89 4.07 3.00
C TYR A 34 -10.50 5.14 1.97
N GLU A 35 -9.34 5.77 2.15
CA GLU A 35 -8.81 6.75 1.20
C GLU A 35 -8.54 6.11 -0.16
N VAL A 36 -7.84 4.97 -0.17
CA VAL A 36 -7.48 4.28 -1.42
C VAL A 36 -8.72 3.75 -2.13
N ALA A 37 -9.66 3.12 -1.40
CA ALA A 37 -10.91 2.63 -1.97
C ALA A 37 -11.78 3.79 -2.51
N GLY A 38 -11.82 4.92 -1.81
CA GLY A 38 -12.50 6.14 -2.26
C GLY A 38 -11.93 6.67 -3.59
N ARG A 39 -10.60 6.70 -3.74
CA ARG A 39 -9.94 7.06 -5.01
C ARG A 39 -10.23 6.05 -6.13
N ALA A 40 -10.39 4.78 -5.79
CA ALA A 40 -10.73 3.72 -6.74
C ALA A 40 -12.22 3.63 -7.07
N GLY A 41 -13.10 4.40 -6.39
CA GLY A 41 -14.53 4.38 -6.62
C GLY A 41 -15.24 3.10 -6.17
N VAL A 42 -14.64 2.35 -5.23
CA VAL A 42 -15.17 1.08 -4.71
C VAL A 42 -15.28 1.11 -3.19
N SER A 43 -16.00 0.14 -2.62
CA SER A 43 -16.04 -0.03 -1.17
C SER A 43 -14.69 -0.55 -0.64
N HIS A 44 -14.34 -0.18 0.59
CA HIS A 44 -13.16 -0.73 1.28
C HIS A 44 -13.20 -2.26 1.39
N TYR A 45 -14.40 -2.84 1.54
CA TYR A 45 -14.59 -4.29 1.60
C TYR A 45 -14.23 -4.96 0.27
N GLU A 46 -14.75 -4.42 -0.84
CA GLU A 46 -14.41 -4.90 -2.19
C GLU A 46 -12.91 -4.76 -2.47
N PHE A 47 -12.32 -3.63 -2.08
CA PHE A 47 -10.88 -3.41 -2.24
C PHE A 47 -10.05 -4.49 -1.53
N LEU A 48 -10.32 -4.74 -0.25
CA LEU A 48 -9.58 -5.71 0.56
C LEU A 48 -9.76 -7.14 0.06
N THR A 49 -10.98 -7.51 -0.33
CA THR A 49 -11.29 -8.86 -0.82
C THR A 49 -10.76 -9.13 -2.23
N ARG A 50 -10.42 -8.08 -3.00
CA ARG A 50 -9.74 -8.19 -4.29
C ARG A 50 -8.22 -8.28 -4.20
N LEU A 51 -7.62 -8.17 -3.02
CA LEU A 51 -6.18 -8.37 -2.86
C LEU A 51 -5.79 -9.76 -3.37
N ASN A 52 -4.73 -9.82 -4.18
CA ASN A 52 -4.29 -11.06 -4.81
C ASN A 52 -4.02 -12.12 -3.72
N PRO A 53 -4.66 -13.31 -3.78
CA PRO A 53 -4.47 -14.35 -2.77
C PRO A 53 -3.04 -14.90 -2.69
N LEU A 54 -2.21 -14.67 -3.72
CA LEU A 54 -0.80 -15.06 -3.75
C LEU A 54 0.11 -14.13 -2.92
N ILE A 55 -0.39 -12.98 -2.45
CA ILE A 55 0.35 -12.10 -1.55
C ILE A 55 0.57 -12.82 -0.21
N GLN A 56 1.83 -12.90 0.23
CA GLN A 56 2.19 -13.50 1.51
C GLN A 56 1.57 -12.73 2.67
N LYS A 57 0.94 -13.45 3.60
CA LYS A 57 0.30 -12.89 4.78
C LYS A 57 1.13 -13.25 6.01
N PHE A 58 1.54 -12.23 6.76
CA PHE A 58 2.17 -12.38 8.07
C PHE A 58 1.15 -12.04 9.13
N ILE A 59 0.92 -12.95 10.08
CA ILE A 59 0.00 -12.76 11.20
C ILE A 59 0.83 -12.50 12.44
N THR A 60 0.69 -11.31 13.03
CA THR A 60 1.32 -10.95 14.31
C THR A 60 0.26 -10.91 15.40
N SER A 61 0.65 -11.33 16.61
CA SER A 61 -0.15 -11.26 17.83
C SER A 61 -0.16 -9.86 18.43
#